data_AF-A0A2A7A0R0-F1
#
_entry.id   AF-A0A2A7A0R0-F1
#
_cell.length_a   1.000
_cell.length_b   1.000
_cell.length_c   1.000
_cell.angle_alpha   90.00
_cell.angle_beta   90.00
_cell.angle_gamma   90.00
#
_symmetry.space_group_name_H-M   'P 1'
#
loop_
_entity.id
_entity.type
_entity.pdbx_description
1 polymer ?
#
loop_
_entity_poly.entity_id
_entity_poly.type
_entity_poly.pdbx_seq_one_letter_code
_entity_poly.pdbx_strand_id
1 'polypeptide(L)'
;KRTHDCTAHFIRTDLLTAGVLSNLRKVTSYAAKHEARFMKLLIEQNEDGGKRRNAAKKKELEAAEKRIGELSAIFKRLYEDSVTGRISDERFTELSADYEAEQRELKERAAAIQAELSKAQEATVNAEKFMNVVRRHTSFEELTPTLLREFVEKIVVHECSYDENKTRRQDIEIYYSFVGKVDLPE
;
A
#
# COMPACT_ATOMS: atom_id res chain seq x y z
N LYS A 1 -0.39 -34.00 17.83
CA LYS A 1 0.70 -34.44 16.92
C LYS A 1 1.12 -33.22 16.11
N ARG A 2 2.41 -32.84 16.11
CA ARG A 2 2.93 -31.84 15.18
C ARG A 2 3.01 -32.49 13.79
N THR A 3 2.26 -31.96 12.84
CA THR A 3 2.50 -32.19 11.41
C THR A 3 3.51 -31.13 10.99
N HIS A 4 4.42 -31.50 10.09
CA HIS A 4 5.72 -30.88 9.83
C HIS A 4 5.74 -29.34 9.59
N ASP A 5 4.59 -28.68 9.43
CA ASP A 5 4.45 -27.25 9.10
C ASP A 5 3.60 -26.41 10.10
N CYS A 6 2.94 -27.03 11.11
CA CYS A 6 2.17 -26.31 12.14
C CYS A 6 1.92 -27.15 13.41
N THR A 7 1.79 -26.49 14.58
CA THR A 7 1.21 -27.13 15.77
C THR A 7 -0.29 -27.38 15.58
N ALA A 8 -0.87 -28.37 16.26
CA ALA A 8 -2.32 -28.53 16.25
C ALA A 8 -2.96 -27.47 17.15
N HIS A 9 -3.50 -26.41 16.56
CA HIS A 9 -4.24 -25.35 17.26
C HIS A 9 -5.71 -25.34 16.82
N PHE A 10 -6.60 -25.20 17.79
CA PHE A 10 -8.05 -25.16 17.58
C PHE A 10 -8.64 -24.04 18.42
N ILE A 11 -9.44 -23.17 17.80
CA ILE A 11 -10.23 -22.16 18.48
C ILE A 11 -11.71 -22.52 18.33
N ARG A 12 -12.49 -22.32 19.39
CA ARG A 12 -13.94 -22.52 19.30
C ARG A 12 -14.54 -21.41 18.43
N THR A 13 -15.47 -21.79 17.57
CA THR A 13 -16.13 -20.87 16.64
C THR A 13 -16.88 -19.76 17.36
N ASP A 14 -17.57 -20.07 18.46
CA ASP A 14 -18.30 -19.09 19.26
C ASP A 14 -17.38 -18.01 19.87
N LEU A 15 -16.23 -18.40 20.40
CA LEU A 15 -15.23 -17.47 20.93
C LEU A 15 -14.61 -16.61 19.84
N LEU A 16 -14.30 -17.21 18.68
CA LEU A 16 -13.78 -16.48 17.54
C LEU A 16 -14.79 -15.46 17.02
N THR A 17 -16.05 -15.86 16.81
CA THR A 17 -17.12 -14.97 16.35
C THR A 17 -17.34 -13.82 17.32
N ALA A 18 -17.40 -14.10 18.64
CA ALA A 18 -17.58 -13.06 19.65
C ALA A 18 -16.38 -12.09 19.70
N GLY A 19 -15.15 -12.59 19.60
CA GLY A 19 -13.94 -11.77 19.59
C GLY A 19 -13.86 -10.86 18.37
N VAL A 20 -14.12 -11.42 17.18
CA VAL A 20 -14.11 -10.68 15.91
C VAL A 20 -15.23 -9.64 15.89
N LEU A 21 -16.45 -9.99 16.34
CA LEU A 21 -17.57 -9.06 16.44
C LEU A 21 -17.27 -7.90 17.39
N SER A 22 -16.69 -8.18 18.56
CA SER A 22 -16.29 -7.17 19.53
C SER A 22 -15.22 -6.23 18.98
N ASN A 23 -14.20 -6.76 18.31
CA ASN A 23 -13.14 -5.96 17.70
C ASN A 23 -13.69 -5.08 16.57
N LEU A 24 -14.49 -5.64 15.67
CA LEU A 24 -15.17 -4.92 14.59
C LEU A 24 -16.01 -3.77 15.14
N ARG A 25 -16.82 -3.99 16.18
CA ARG A 25 -17.60 -2.93 16.82
C ARG A 25 -16.74 -1.82 17.40
N LYS A 26 -15.60 -2.16 18.02
CA LYS A 26 -14.65 -1.17 18.53
C LYS A 26 -14.06 -0.33 17.39
N VAL A 27 -13.60 -0.96 16.33
CA VAL A 27 -13.01 -0.28 15.16
C VAL A 27 -14.05 0.59 14.46
N THR A 28 -15.24 0.07 14.17
CA THR A 28 -16.29 0.85 13.49
C THR A 28 -16.81 1.99 14.36
N SER A 29 -16.98 1.79 15.66
CA SER A 29 -17.41 2.86 16.56
C SER A 29 -16.34 3.94 16.75
N TYR A 30 -15.05 3.57 16.80
CA TYR A 30 -13.95 4.53 16.85
C TYR A 30 -13.86 5.32 15.53
N ALA A 31 -13.89 4.63 14.39
CA ALA A 31 -13.87 5.25 13.07
C ALA A 31 -15.05 6.20 12.86
N ALA A 32 -16.26 5.83 13.31
CA ALA A 32 -17.44 6.69 13.22
C ALA A 32 -17.37 7.93 14.14
N LYS A 33 -16.83 7.79 15.36
CA LYS A 33 -16.71 8.91 16.32
C LYS A 33 -15.54 9.84 16.03
N HIS A 34 -14.46 9.31 15.47
CA HIS A 34 -13.19 9.99 15.31
C HIS A 34 -12.63 9.85 13.89
N GLU A 35 -13.48 10.04 12.88
CA GLU A 35 -13.13 9.85 11.47
C GLU A 35 -11.81 10.54 11.06
N ALA A 36 -11.64 11.83 11.39
CA ALA A 36 -10.42 12.56 11.04
C ALA A 36 -9.15 11.99 11.71
N ARG A 37 -9.26 11.52 12.97
CA ARG A 37 -8.13 10.91 13.69
C ARG A 37 -7.85 9.51 13.17
N PHE A 38 -8.89 8.75 12.88
CA PHE A 38 -8.77 7.40 12.36
C PHE A 38 -8.17 7.38 10.96
N MET A 39 -8.60 8.28 10.06
CA MET A 39 -7.96 8.45 8.76
C MET A 39 -6.48 8.82 8.90
N LYS A 40 -6.15 9.73 9.83
CA LYS A 40 -4.76 10.09 10.08
C LYS A 40 -3.94 8.88 10.56
N LEU A 41 -4.48 8.08 11.47
CA LEU A 41 -3.84 6.85 11.97
C LEU A 41 -3.60 5.84 10.84
N LEU A 42 -4.60 5.61 9.98
CA LEU A 42 -4.48 4.69 8.84
C LEU A 42 -3.46 5.16 7.81
N ILE A 43 -3.39 6.47 7.58
CA ILE A 43 -2.40 7.08 6.71
C ILE A 43 -1.02 6.95 7.36
N GLU A 44 -0.86 7.22 8.65
CA GLU A 44 0.44 7.12 9.34
C GLU A 44 0.95 5.66 9.44
N GLN A 45 0.07 4.68 9.63
CA GLN A 45 0.42 3.26 9.64
C GLN A 45 0.85 2.74 8.26
N ASN A 46 0.30 3.29 7.18
CA ASN A 46 0.69 2.90 5.81
C ASN A 46 1.81 3.77 5.24
N GLU A 47 1.93 5.04 5.66
CA GLU A 47 2.96 5.99 5.24
C GLU A 47 4.21 5.89 6.13
N ASP A 48 4.61 4.68 6.50
CA ASP A 48 5.79 4.40 7.33
C ASP A 48 7.01 5.15 6.78
N GLY A 49 7.27 6.33 7.34
CA GLY A 49 8.31 7.25 6.90
C GLY A 49 8.08 8.00 5.57
N GLY A 50 7.13 8.93 5.54
CA GLY A 50 7.53 10.34 5.36
C GLY A 50 6.96 11.09 4.15
N LYS A 51 5.99 11.95 4.42
CA LYS A 51 5.56 13.04 3.51
C LYS A 51 6.72 13.83 2.90
N ARG A 52 7.81 14.02 3.66
CA ARG A 52 9.05 14.64 3.16
C ARG A 52 9.78 13.79 2.12
N ARG A 53 9.80 12.45 2.28
CA ARG A 53 10.37 11.53 1.30
C ARG A 53 9.52 11.50 0.03
N ASN A 54 8.20 11.48 0.16
CA ASN A 54 7.30 11.53 -1.01
C ASN A 54 7.43 12.86 -1.77
N ALA A 55 7.56 13.98 -1.05
CA ALA A 55 7.82 15.27 -1.68
C ALA A 55 9.17 15.32 -2.41
N ALA A 56 10.22 14.71 -1.84
CA ALA A 56 11.52 14.60 -2.51
C ALA A 56 11.44 13.71 -3.77
N LYS A 57 10.83 12.52 -3.67
CA LYS A 57 10.59 11.61 -4.79
C LYS A 57 9.79 12.26 -5.91
N LYS A 58 8.76 13.05 -5.57
CA LYS A 58 8.00 13.80 -6.56
C LYS A 58 8.85 14.83 -7.30
N LYS A 59 9.72 15.56 -6.59
CA LYS A 59 10.68 16.48 -7.24
C LYS A 59 11.68 15.75 -8.13
N GLU A 60 12.14 14.58 -7.70
CA GLU A 60 13.04 13.74 -8.50
C GLU A 60 12.37 13.24 -9.77
N LEU A 61 11.10 12.84 -9.68
CA LEU A 61 10.28 12.47 -10.85
C LEU A 61 10.14 13.64 -11.83
N GLU A 62 9.75 14.82 -11.33
CA GLU A 62 9.63 16.04 -12.16
C GLU A 62 10.95 16.40 -12.86
N ALA A 63 12.08 16.25 -12.16
CA ALA A 63 13.40 16.48 -12.74
C ALA A 63 13.75 15.44 -13.83
N ALA A 64 13.46 14.16 -13.60
CA ALA A 64 13.67 13.09 -14.58
C ALA A 64 12.80 13.28 -15.83
N GLU A 65 11.53 13.63 -15.66
CA GLU A 65 10.60 13.93 -16.77
C GLU A 65 11.06 15.13 -17.58
N LYS A 66 11.52 16.19 -16.91
CA LYS A 66 12.09 17.36 -17.60
C LYS A 66 13.31 16.97 -18.42
N ARG A 67 14.23 16.17 -17.86
CA ARG A 67 15.42 15.70 -18.57
C ARG A 67 15.06 14.82 -19.77
N ILE A 68 14.09 13.93 -19.64
CA ILE A 68 13.55 13.13 -20.76
C ILE A 68 13.00 14.04 -21.87
N GLY A 69 12.31 15.12 -21.52
CA GLY A 69 11.81 16.13 -22.46
C GLY A 69 12.95 16.87 -23.18
N GLU A 70 13.99 17.28 -22.45
CA GLU A 70 15.19 17.90 -23.01
C GLU A 70 15.91 16.96 -23.98
N LEU A 71 16.13 15.70 -23.59
CA LEU A 71 16.71 14.67 -24.44
C LEU A 71 15.89 14.46 -25.72
N SER A 72 14.56 14.45 -25.60
CA SER A 72 13.67 14.30 -26.76
C SER A 72 13.79 15.50 -27.73
N ALA A 73 14.01 16.70 -27.22
CA ALA A 73 14.24 17.89 -28.06
C ALA A 73 15.63 17.87 -28.72
N ILE A 74 16.67 17.43 -28.00
CA ILE A 74 18.02 17.22 -28.55
C ILE A 74 17.97 16.19 -29.68
N PHE A 75 17.27 15.07 -29.48
CA PHE A 75 17.17 14.00 -30.45
C PHE A 75 16.47 14.43 -31.74
N LYS A 76 15.41 15.24 -31.63
CA LYS A 76 14.73 15.84 -32.80
C LYS A 76 15.68 16.70 -33.63
N ARG A 77 16.48 17.55 -32.98
CA ARG A 77 17.49 18.38 -33.67
C ARG A 77 18.60 17.55 -34.31
N LEU A 78 19.08 16.52 -33.61
CA LEU A 78 20.10 15.60 -34.14
C LEU A 78 19.59 14.90 -35.40
N TYR A 79 18.31 14.52 -35.44
CA TYR A 79 17.65 13.95 -36.62
C TYR A 79 17.49 14.97 -37.76
N GLU A 80 17.13 16.22 -37.45
CA GLU A 80 17.09 17.30 -38.46
C GLU A 80 18.47 17.55 -39.08
N ASP A 81 19.53 17.52 -38.27
CA ASP A 81 20.90 17.72 -38.74
C ASP A 81 21.44 16.52 -39.56
N SER A 82 20.99 15.28 -39.27
CA SER A 82 21.34 14.12 -40.11
C SER A 82 20.62 14.14 -41.46
N VAL A 83 19.31 14.42 -41.48
CA VAL A 83 18.53 14.50 -42.74
C VAL A 83 19.00 15.65 -43.63
N THR A 84 19.49 16.75 -43.05
CA THR A 84 20.07 17.87 -43.80
C THR A 84 21.53 17.65 -44.23
N GLY A 85 22.13 16.49 -43.88
CA GLY A 85 23.48 16.10 -44.26
C GLY A 85 24.59 16.86 -43.53
N ARG A 86 24.28 17.54 -42.42
CA ARG A 86 25.28 18.21 -41.57
C ARG A 86 26.09 17.24 -40.74
N ILE A 87 25.54 16.05 -40.47
CA ILE A 87 26.23 14.95 -39.79
C ILE A 87 26.11 13.68 -40.63
N SER A 88 27.14 12.83 -40.59
CA SER A 88 27.08 11.51 -41.24
C SER A 88 26.22 10.54 -40.42
N ASP A 89 25.65 9.54 -41.09
CA ASP A 89 24.83 8.51 -40.45
C ASP A 89 25.59 7.75 -39.36
N GLU A 90 26.89 7.46 -39.57
CA GLU A 90 27.76 6.85 -38.55
C GLU A 90 27.84 7.68 -37.27
N ARG A 91 27.99 9.01 -37.41
CA ARG A 91 28.05 9.94 -36.26
C ARG A 91 26.69 10.11 -35.61
N PHE A 92 25.60 10.06 -36.39
CA PHE A 92 24.25 10.02 -35.84
C PHE A 92 24.08 8.81 -34.94
N THR A 93 24.40 7.59 -35.42
CA THR A 93 24.24 6.36 -34.63
C THR A 93 25.07 6.34 -33.35
N GLU A 94 26.29 6.87 -33.40
CA GLU A 94 27.17 6.95 -32.23
C GLU A 94 26.58 7.90 -31.17
N LEU A 95 26.21 9.13 -31.56
CA LEU A 95 25.63 10.13 -30.65
C LEU A 95 24.23 9.76 -30.17
N SER A 96 23.41 9.15 -31.02
CA SER A 96 22.05 8.76 -30.66
C SER A 96 22.02 7.64 -29.63
N ALA A 97 23.00 6.72 -29.68
CA ALA A 97 23.08 5.59 -28.75
C ALA A 97 23.20 6.05 -27.29
N ASP A 98 24.03 7.06 -27.01
CA ASP A 98 24.22 7.59 -25.66
C ASP A 98 22.95 8.26 -25.12
N TYR A 99 22.28 9.06 -25.96
CA TYR A 99 21.03 9.72 -25.57
C TYR A 99 19.88 8.73 -25.38
N GLU A 100 19.79 7.70 -26.21
CA GLU A 100 18.79 6.63 -26.06
C GLU A 100 19.04 5.82 -24.79
N ALA A 101 20.30 5.54 -24.45
CA ALA A 101 20.67 4.86 -23.22
C ALA A 101 20.28 5.69 -21.98
N GLU A 102 20.63 6.99 -21.95
CA GLU A 102 20.25 7.91 -20.86
C GLU A 102 18.73 8.01 -20.74
N GLN A 103 18.02 8.15 -21.87
CA GLN A 103 16.56 8.25 -21.88
C GLN A 103 15.89 6.97 -21.34
N ARG A 104 16.42 5.79 -21.68
CA ARG A 104 15.90 4.51 -21.17
C ARG A 104 16.09 4.41 -19.66
N GLU A 105 17.28 4.71 -19.16
CA GLU A 105 17.58 4.68 -17.73
C GLU A 105 16.70 5.66 -16.93
N LEU A 106 16.51 6.87 -17.45
CA LEU A 106 15.61 7.86 -16.83
C LEU A 106 14.16 7.42 -16.84
N LYS A 107 13.67 6.77 -17.91
CA LYS A 107 12.30 6.23 -17.97
C LYS A 107 12.11 5.10 -16.97
N GLU A 108 13.07 4.20 -16.83
CA GLU A 108 13.02 3.11 -15.85
C GLU A 108 13.00 3.67 -14.42
N ARG A 109 13.86 4.64 -14.11
CA ARG A 109 13.86 5.34 -12.82
C ARG A 109 12.54 6.07 -12.55
N ALA A 110 12.03 6.81 -13.52
CA ALA A 110 10.75 7.51 -13.40
C ALA A 110 9.60 6.53 -13.15
N ALA A 111 9.56 5.40 -13.85
CA ALA A 111 8.57 4.35 -13.65
C ALA A 111 8.66 3.73 -12.24
N ALA A 112 9.87 3.47 -11.74
CA ALA A 112 10.08 2.97 -10.39
C ALA A 112 9.60 3.98 -9.33
N ILE A 113 9.98 5.25 -9.44
CA ILE A 113 9.55 6.32 -8.52
C ILE A 113 8.03 6.49 -8.57
N GLN A 114 7.43 6.45 -9.76
CA GLN A 114 5.98 6.55 -9.93
C GLN A 114 5.24 5.38 -9.29
N ALA A 115 5.76 4.15 -9.41
CA ALA A 115 5.19 2.97 -8.77
C ALA A 115 5.27 3.03 -7.23
N GLU A 116 6.30 3.66 -6.68
CA GLU A 116 6.39 3.89 -5.24
C GLU A 116 5.41 4.99 -4.77
N LEU A 117 5.27 6.07 -5.53
CA LEU A 117 4.29 7.12 -5.24
C LEU A 117 2.84 6.61 -5.40
N SER A 118 2.57 5.73 -6.37
CA SER A 118 1.24 5.15 -6.54
C SER A 118 0.85 4.28 -5.36
N LYS A 119 1.76 3.48 -4.81
CA LYS A 119 1.52 2.71 -3.58
C LYS A 119 1.17 3.60 -2.39
N ALA A 120 1.84 4.75 -2.25
CA ALA A 120 1.51 5.71 -1.20
C ALA A 120 0.12 6.34 -1.40
N GLN A 121 -0.28 6.60 -2.66
CA GLN A 121 -1.61 7.13 -2.97
C GLN A 121 -2.72 6.07 -2.88
N GLU A 122 -2.41 4.80 -3.15
CA GLU A 122 -3.32 3.69 -2.91
C GLU A 122 -3.72 3.60 -1.43
N ALA A 123 -2.80 3.90 -0.50
CA ALA A 123 -3.10 3.90 0.93
C ALA A 123 -4.18 4.91 1.32
N THR A 124 -4.16 6.13 0.76
CA THR A 124 -5.18 7.14 1.06
C THR A 124 -6.55 6.75 0.48
N VAL A 125 -6.57 6.25 -0.75
CA VAL A 125 -7.78 5.74 -1.41
C VAL A 125 -8.35 4.53 -0.66
N ASN A 126 -7.47 3.66 -0.15
CA ASN A 126 -7.85 2.48 0.61
C ASN A 126 -8.45 2.86 1.98
N ALA A 127 -7.89 3.85 2.66
CA ALA A 127 -8.46 4.40 3.89
C ALA A 127 -9.87 4.98 3.64
N GLU A 128 -10.07 5.71 2.55
CA GLU A 128 -11.40 6.22 2.17
C GLU A 128 -12.40 5.09 1.86
N LYS A 129 -11.97 4.06 1.14
CA LYS A 129 -12.80 2.86 0.87
C LYS A 129 -13.23 2.19 2.17
N PHE A 130 -12.31 2.02 3.12
CA PHE A 130 -12.64 1.46 4.43
C PHE A 130 -13.65 2.34 5.19
N MET A 131 -13.47 3.66 5.19
CA MET A 131 -14.44 4.58 5.80
C MET A 131 -15.83 4.50 5.17
N ASN A 132 -15.91 4.30 3.85
CA ASN A 132 -17.18 4.10 3.17
C ASN A 132 -17.89 2.81 3.62
N VAL A 133 -17.13 1.73 3.85
CA VAL A 133 -17.67 0.47 4.39
C VAL A 133 -18.16 0.66 5.84
N VAL A 134 -17.39 1.36 6.68
CA VAL A 134 -17.80 1.74 8.06
C VAL A 134 -19.10 2.55 8.06
N ARG A 135 -19.23 3.53 7.16
CA ARG A 135 -20.43 4.37 7.04
C ARG A 135 -21.67 3.58 6.60
N ARG A 136 -21.51 2.55 5.76
CA ARG A 136 -22.62 1.67 5.36
C ARG A 136 -23.07 0.75 6.49
N HIS A 137 -22.15 0.38 7.37
CA HIS A 137 -22.39 -0.58 8.45
C HIS A 137 -22.10 0.03 9.84
N THR A 138 -22.76 1.15 10.14
CA THR A 138 -22.57 1.88 11.41
C THR A 138 -23.02 1.09 12.64
N SER A 139 -23.99 0.18 12.48
CA SER A 139 -24.47 -0.70 13.55
C SER A 139 -24.88 -2.06 13.00
N PHE A 140 -24.37 -3.13 13.61
CA PHE A 140 -24.77 -4.51 13.31
C PHE A 140 -24.79 -5.35 14.59
N GLU A 141 -25.85 -6.14 14.73
CA GLU A 141 -26.06 -7.02 15.88
C GLU A 141 -25.31 -8.35 15.72
N GLU A 142 -25.18 -8.82 14.49
CA GLU A 142 -24.57 -10.11 14.16
C GLU A 142 -23.49 -10.02 13.08
N LEU A 143 -22.55 -10.96 13.15
CA LEU A 143 -21.48 -11.11 12.18
C LEU A 143 -21.99 -11.84 10.93
N THR A 144 -22.57 -11.10 9.99
CA THR A 144 -23.07 -11.70 8.74
C THR A 144 -21.91 -12.06 7.80
N PRO A 145 -22.02 -13.13 6.98
CA PRO A 145 -20.98 -13.50 6.02
C PRO A 145 -20.67 -12.40 5.00
N THR A 146 -21.65 -11.57 4.66
CA THR A 146 -21.48 -10.39 3.80
C THR A 146 -20.60 -9.35 4.47
N LEU A 147 -20.88 -8.99 5.73
CA LEU A 147 -20.08 -8.03 6.48
C LEU A 147 -18.65 -8.51 6.68
N LEU A 148 -18.46 -9.79 6.99
CA LEU A 148 -17.14 -10.41 7.10
C LEU A 148 -16.32 -10.26 5.81
N ARG A 149 -16.94 -10.53 4.65
CA ARG A 149 -16.27 -10.39 3.33
C ARG A 149 -15.95 -8.96 2.96
N GLU A 150 -16.73 -8.00 3.43
CA GLU A 150 -16.50 -6.57 3.16
C GLU A 150 -15.44 -5.95 4.07
N PHE A 151 -15.38 -6.38 5.34
CA PHE A 151 -14.49 -5.78 6.33
C PHE A 151 -13.19 -6.53 6.52
N VAL A 152 -13.17 -7.85 6.37
CA VAL A 152 -12.04 -8.69 6.82
C VAL A 152 -11.41 -9.39 5.62
N GLU A 153 -10.12 -9.14 5.42
CA GLU A 153 -9.31 -9.83 4.41
C GLU A 153 -8.89 -11.22 4.91
N LYS A 154 -8.35 -11.28 6.14
CA LYS A 154 -7.96 -12.54 6.77
C LYS A 154 -7.95 -12.42 8.29
N ILE A 155 -8.09 -13.57 8.96
CA ILE A 155 -7.96 -13.70 10.40
C ILE A 155 -6.84 -14.70 10.65
N VAL A 156 -5.78 -14.25 11.34
CA VAL A 156 -4.66 -15.10 11.73
C VAL A 156 -4.85 -15.49 13.19
N VAL A 157 -4.90 -16.78 13.44
CA VAL A 157 -5.04 -17.34 14.78
C VAL A 157 -3.70 -17.94 15.18
N HIS A 158 -3.09 -17.37 16.21
CA HIS A 158 -1.78 -17.80 16.70
C HIS A 158 -1.88 -19.05 17.59
N GLU A 159 -0.71 -19.63 17.88
CA GLU A 159 -0.58 -20.76 18.80
C GLU A 159 -1.10 -20.38 20.20
N CYS A 160 -1.66 -21.35 20.92
CA CYS A 160 -2.11 -21.12 22.28
C CYS A 160 -0.92 -21.02 23.24
N SER A 161 -0.87 -19.95 24.01
CA SER A 161 0.05 -19.76 25.13
C SER A 161 -0.68 -19.98 26.46
N TYR A 162 0.08 -20.16 27.53
CA TYR A 162 -0.44 -20.21 28.89
C TYR A 162 0.25 -19.13 29.70
N ASP A 163 -0.54 -18.24 30.30
CA ASP A 163 -0.01 -17.24 31.23
C ASP A 163 0.43 -17.92 32.55
N GLU A 164 1.15 -17.20 33.41
CA GLU A 164 1.70 -17.71 34.69
C GLU A 164 0.64 -18.38 35.58
N ASN A 165 -0.62 -17.94 35.47
CA ASN A 165 -1.79 -18.49 36.18
C ASN A 165 -2.41 -19.74 35.51
N LYS A 166 -1.72 -20.38 34.56
CA LYS A 166 -2.21 -21.51 33.73
C LYS A 166 -3.47 -21.19 32.93
N THR A 167 -3.77 -19.92 32.72
CA THR A 167 -4.90 -19.49 31.89
C THR A 167 -4.50 -19.60 30.44
N ARG A 168 -5.31 -20.31 29.63
CA ARG A 168 -5.07 -20.45 28.20
C ARG A 168 -5.33 -19.12 27.50
N ARG A 169 -4.32 -18.60 26.81
CA ARG A 169 -4.38 -17.39 25.98
C ARG A 169 -4.16 -17.77 24.53
N GLN A 170 -4.88 -17.08 23.63
CA GLN A 170 -4.75 -17.30 22.19
C GLN A 170 -4.87 -15.95 21.49
N ASP A 171 -3.81 -15.56 20.79
CA ASP A 171 -3.77 -14.29 20.10
C ASP A 171 -4.42 -14.41 18.72
N ILE A 172 -5.22 -13.40 18.38
CA ILE A 172 -5.97 -13.33 17.12
C ILE A 172 -5.64 -12.00 16.48
N GLU A 173 -5.16 -12.04 15.24
CA GLU A 173 -4.93 -10.85 14.42
C GLU A 173 -5.97 -10.79 13.32
N ILE A 174 -6.62 -9.63 13.21
CA ILE A 174 -7.65 -9.37 12.20
C ILE A 174 -7.04 -8.38 11.21
N TYR A 175 -6.96 -8.79 9.95
CA TYR A 175 -6.57 -7.93 8.85
C TYR A 175 -7.83 -7.44 8.17
N TYR A 176 -8.03 -6.13 8.25
CA TYR A 176 -9.14 -5.46 7.62
C TYR A 176 -8.88 -5.22 6.14
N SER A 177 -9.90 -5.41 5.32
CA SER A 177 -9.87 -5.09 3.91
C SER A 177 -9.41 -3.63 3.72
N PHE A 178 -8.53 -3.40 2.76
CA PHE A 178 -7.95 -2.10 2.39
C PHE A 178 -6.92 -1.53 3.37
N VAL A 179 -7.01 -1.77 4.68
CA VAL A 179 -6.19 -1.07 5.68
C VAL A 179 -5.28 -1.98 6.50
N GLY A 180 -5.41 -3.31 6.36
CA GLY A 180 -4.55 -4.27 7.05
C GLY A 180 -4.85 -4.36 8.54
N LYS A 181 -3.81 -4.55 9.36
CA LYS A 181 -3.96 -4.65 10.82
C LYS A 181 -4.17 -3.25 11.40
N VAL A 182 -5.28 -3.06 12.10
CA VAL A 182 -5.63 -1.79 12.74
C VAL A 182 -5.44 -1.92 14.24
N ASP A 183 -4.52 -1.15 14.79
CA ASP A 183 -4.27 -1.06 16.23
C ASP A 183 -4.85 0.28 16.71
N LEU A 184 -5.98 0.21 17.42
CA LEU A 184 -6.61 1.41 17.97
C LEU A 184 -5.78 1.92 19.16
N PRO A 185 -5.58 3.26 19.29
CA PRO A 185 -4.99 3.83 20.48
C PRO A 185 -5.92 3.59 21.69
N GLU A 186 -5.33 3.34 22.86
CA GLU A 186 -6.05 3.20 24.13
C GLU A 186 -6.82 4.47 24.54
#